data_AF-A0A5Q2MEC8-F1
#
_entry.id   AF-A0A5Q2MEC8-F1
#
_cell.length_a   1.000
_cell.length_b   1.000
_cell.length_c   1.000
_cell.angle_alpha   90.00
_cell.angle_beta   90.00
_cell.angle_gamma   90.00
#
_symmetry.space_group_name_H-M   'P 1'
#
loop_
_entity.id
_entity.type
_entity.pdbx_description
1 polymer ?
#
loop_
_entity_poly.entity_id
_entity_poly.type
_entity_poly.pdbx_seq_one_letter_code
_entity_poly.pdbx_strand_id
1 'polypeptide(L)'
;MARSSAADTVSVAGRRLRLTHPDKVIYPETGTTKADVIAYYQQIAPYLLPHIRGRIVTRKRWVDGVGTDSAPGSVFFEKNLPDSAPSWIRRVEIHHREHVNTYPVFEDAAALAWAGQVAALELHVPQWRVDRDGTPQNPDRFVLDLDPGPGAGLPECVEVAKRAKKLLADLDLTTYPVTSGSKGIHLYAPLDGSHDSDYMNAFAKEVAKALEAELPDLVVSSMRKSERGGKVLVDWSQNNGNKTTIAPYSLRGTTTPRVAVPRTWREMTDSLEQLTLDQVVARMKRRKDPMADLSEHAADPDEPDRLETYRSMRDPDKTPEPVPADRPAPSEGRSFVIQEHHASSLHWDFRLEHDGVLVSWALPKGVPTDTGKNHLAVQTEDHPLSYATFEGTIPKGEYGGGEVTIWDHGTYELEKWKAREVIATLSGTKDGGLGGRRKYALIHTNKNQWLIHRMKIT
;
A
#
# COMPACT_ATOMS: atom_id res chain seq x y z
N MET A 1 -29.67 -36.32 22.10
CA MET A 1 -28.24 -36.67 21.99
C MET A 1 -27.56 -35.66 21.10
N ALA A 2 -26.77 -34.73 21.65
CA ALA A 2 -26.08 -33.71 20.88
C ALA A 2 -24.94 -34.38 20.09
N ARG A 3 -24.94 -34.26 18.76
CA ARG A 3 -23.79 -34.63 17.93
C ARG A 3 -22.64 -33.69 18.30
N SER A 4 -21.59 -34.24 18.89
CA SER A 4 -20.28 -33.59 18.97
C SER A 4 -19.83 -33.26 17.54
N SER A 5 -19.87 -31.99 17.13
CA SER A 5 -19.27 -31.58 15.86
C SER A 5 -17.76 -31.66 16.04
N ALA A 6 -17.15 -32.71 15.50
CA ALA A 6 -15.69 -32.83 15.44
C ALA A 6 -15.10 -31.57 14.79
N ALA A 7 -13.96 -31.11 15.31
CA ALA A 7 -13.28 -29.97 14.73
C ALA A 7 -12.66 -30.36 13.39
N ASP A 8 -13.15 -29.79 12.30
CA ASP A 8 -12.62 -30.05 10.97
C ASP A 8 -11.32 -29.26 10.76
N THR A 9 -10.28 -29.97 10.33
CA THR A 9 -9.05 -29.31 9.88
C THR A 9 -9.15 -29.09 8.37
N VAL A 10 -9.12 -27.83 7.94
CA VAL A 10 -9.13 -27.44 6.53
C VAL A 10 -7.77 -26.88 6.10
N SER A 11 -7.46 -26.95 4.80
CA SER A 11 -6.33 -26.24 4.21
C SER A 11 -6.82 -24.95 3.56
N VAL A 12 -6.26 -23.80 3.96
CA VAL A 12 -6.53 -22.49 3.36
C VAL A 12 -5.19 -21.87 2.98
N ALA A 13 -5.01 -21.48 1.73
CA ALA A 13 -3.75 -20.93 1.21
C ALA A 13 -2.50 -21.76 1.59
N GLY A 14 -2.63 -23.10 1.57
CA GLY A 14 -1.55 -24.02 1.95
C GLY A 14 -1.33 -24.21 3.45
N ARG A 15 -2.07 -23.51 4.31
CA ARG A 15 -1.97 -23.61 5.78
C ARG A 15 -3.10 -24.45 6.37
N ARG A 16 -2.78 -25.24 7.39
CA ARG A 16 -3.79 -26.02 8.14
C ARG A 16 -4.45 -25.15 9.20
N LEU A 17 -5.79 -25.10 9.17
CA LEU A 17 -6.62 -24.38 10.12
C LEU A 17 -7.64 -25.32 10.76
N ARG A 18 -7.75 -25.27 12.08
CA ARG A 18 -8.79 -26.00 12.83
C ARG A 18 -10.02 -25.12 12.95
N LEU A 19 -11.10 -25.50 12.28
CA LEU A 19 -12.39 -24.84 12.40
C LEU A 19 -13.23 -25.54 13.46
N THR A 20 -14.03 -24.78 14.20
CA THR A 20 -14.94 -25.33 15.22
C THR A 20 -16.25 -24.59 15.14
N HIS A 21 -17.38 -25.23 15.44
CA HIS A 21 -18.70 -24.57 15.48
C HIS A 21 -19.01 -23.69 14.23
N PRO A 22 -18.82 -24.20 13.00
CA PRO A 22 -19.04 -23.41 11.77
C PRO A 22 -20.49 -22.88 11.68
N ASP A 23 -21.47 -23.66 12.16
CA ASP A 23 -22.90 -23.32 12.12
C ASP A 23 -23.32 -22.31 13.21
N LYS A 24 -22.39 -21.87 14.07
CA LYS A 24 -22.70 -20.88 15.12
C LYS A 24 -23.15 -19.58 14.47
N VAL A 25 -24.36 -19.13 14.79
CA VAL A 25 -24.90 -17.84 14.34
C VAL A 25 -24.12 -16.71 15.00
N ILE A 26 -23.53 -15.84 14.18
CA ILE A 26 -22.77 -14.66 14.60
C ILE A 26 -23.62 -13.40 14.48
N TYR A 27 -24.47 -13.29 13.46
CA TYR A 27 -25.42 -12.18 13.30
C TYR A 27 -26.86 -12.71 13.32
N PRO A 28 -27.54 -12.67 14.49
CA PRO A 28 -28.88 -13.24 14.66
C PRO A 28 -29.93 -12.72 13.66
N GLU A 29 -29.94 -11.42 13.36
CA GLU A 29 -30.97 -10.82 12.48
C GLU A 29 -30.93 -11.33 11.04
N THR A 30 -29.78 -11.82 10.59
CA THR A 30 -29.58 -12.31 9.22
C THR A 30 -29.34 -13.82 9.16
N GLY A 31 -29.20 -14.47 10.32
CA GLY A 31 -28.77 -15.86 10.40
C GLY A 31 -27.31 -16.11 9.98
N THR A 32 -26.51 -15.06 9.75
CA THR A 32 -25.11 -15.19 9.29
C THR A 32 -24.32 -16.02 10.28
N THR A 33 -23.73 -17.11 9.81
CA THR A 33 -22.97 -18.06 10.63
C THR A 33 -21.48 -17.73 10.66
N LYS A 34 -20.73 -18.43 11.52
CA LYS A 34 -19.28 -18.32 11.54
C LYS A 34 -18.64 -18.82 10.24
N ALA A 35 -19.22 -19.85 9.62
CA ALA A 35 -18.79 -20.32 8.31
C ALA A 35 -18.90 -19.22 7.25
N ASP A 36 -19.99 -18.45 7.25
CA ASP A 36 -20.20 -17.32 6.33
C ASP A 36 -19.16 -16.22 6.55
N VAL A 37 -18.85 -15.89 7.80
CA VAL A 37 -17.78 -14.92 8.15
C VAL A 37 -16.42 -15.39 7.64
N ILE A 38 -16.08 -16.67 7.83
CA ILE A 38 -14.83 -17.25 7.33
C ILE A 38 -14.80 -17.22 5.80
N ALA A 39 -15.90 -17.60 5.14
CA ALA A 39 -16.02 -17.63 3.70
C ALA A 39 -15.93 -16.22 3.09
N TYR A 40 -16.52 -15.21 3.75
CA TYR A 40 -16.38 -13.80 3.38
C TYR A 40 -14.91 -13.38 3.37
N TYR A 41 -14.20 -13.62 4.48
CA TYR A 41 -12.80 -13.24 4.61
C TYR A 41 -11.89 -13.91 3.58
N GLN A 42 -12.15 -15.17 3.23
CA GLN A 42 -11.42 -15.85 2.15
C GLN A 42 -11.71 -15.25 0.77
N GLN A 43 -12.98 -14.95 0.47
CA GLN A 43 -13.38 -14.39 -0.83
C GLN A 43 -12.89 -12.95 -1.03
N ILE A 44 -12.87 -12.15 0.03
CA ILE A 44 -12.44 -10.75 -0.03
C ILE A 44 -10.93 -10.56 0.17
N ALA A 45 -10.20 -11.61 0.54
CA ALA A 45 -8.77 -11.55 0.81
C ALA A 45 -7.94 -10.83 -0.29
N PRO A 46 -8.17 -11.03 -1.60
CA PRO A 46 -7.44 -10.32 -2.66
C PRO A 46 -7.60 -8.80 -2.61
N TYR A 47 -8.68 -8.30 -2.02
CA TYR A 47 -8.99 -6.87 -1.91
C TYR A 47 -8.67 -6.31 -0.53
N LEU A 48 -8.81 -7.12 0.52
CA LEU A 48 -8.55 -6.70 1.91
C LEU A 48 -7.04 -6.67 2.21
N LEU A 49 -6.31 -7.71 1.82
CA LEU A 49 -4.88 -7.85 2.16
C LEU A 49 -4.01 -6.67 1.74
N PRO A 50 -4.15 -6.09 0.53
CA PRO A 50 -3.35 -4.91 0.14
C PRO A 50 -3.43 -3.74 1.13
N HIS A 51 -4.53 -3.62 1.87
CA HIS A 51 -4.77 -2.50 2.81
C HIS A 51 -4.31 -2.77 4.24
N ILE A 52 -3.97 -4.02 4.58
CA ILE A 52 -3.58 -4.42 5.95
C ILE A 52 -2.21 -5.09 6.03
N ARG A 53 -1.62 -5.56 4.92
CA ARG A 53 -0.28 -6.16 4.92
C ARG A 53 0.74 -5.20 5.52
N GLY A 54 1.69 -5.76 6.27
CA GLY A 54 2.68 -4.98 7.00
C GLY A 54 2.10 -4.14 8.14
N ARG A 55 0.82 -4.23 8.49
CA ARG A 55 0.23 -3.50 9.62
C ARG A 55 -0.09 -4.44 10.76
N ILE A 56 0.18 -3.99 11.98
CA ILE A 56 -0.31 -4.68 13.18
C ILE A 56 -1.85 -4.68 13.20
N VAL A 57 -2.45 -5.80 13.59
CA VAL A 57 -3.91 -5.95 13.61
C VAL A 57 -4.42 -6.06 15.04
N THR A 58 -5.18 -5.05 15.46
CA THR A 58 -6.05 -5.13 16.64
C THR A 58 -7.35 -5.82 16.23
N ARG A 59 -7.72 -6.89 16.94
CA ARG A 59 -8.96 -7.63 16.65
C ARG A 59 -10.03 -7.23 17.64
N LYS A 60 -11.26 -7.03 17.17
CA LYS A 60 -12.42 -6.90 18.06
C LYS A 60 -13.34 -8.10 17.83
N ARG A 61 -13.64 -8.80 18.92
CA ARG A 61 -14.16 -10.17 18.86
C ARG A 61 -15.53 -10.28 19.51
N TRP A 62 -16.43 -10.98 18.82
CA TRP A 62 -17.76 -11.35 19.30
C TRP A 62 -17.88 -12.87 19.31
N VAL A 63 -17.28 -13.49 20.32
CA VAL A 63 -17.17 -14.96 20.40
C VAL A 63 -18.55 -15.63 20.34
N ASP A 64 -19.57 -14.98 20.91
CA ASP A 64 -20.96 -15.45 20.96
C ASP A 64 -21.90 -14.77 19.96
N GLY A 65 -21.33 -14.01 19.01
CA GLY A 65 -22.10 -13.22 18.05
C GLY A 65 -22.44 -11.81 18.56
N VAL A 66 -22.97 -10.98 17.66
CA VAL A 66 -23.25 -9.56 17.92
C VAL A 66 -24.50 -9.30 18.75
N GLY A 67 -25.37 -10.30 18.91
CA GLY A 67 -26.67 -10.16 19.56
C GLY A 67 -27.69 -9.38 18.71
N THR A 68 -28.67 -8.77 19.36
CA THR A 68 -29.68 -7.89 18.74
C THR A 68 -29.67 -6.52 19.41
N ASP A 69 -30.40 -5.54 18.87
CA ASP A 69 -30.51 -4.21 19.49
C ASP A 69 -31.04 -4.27 20.94
N SER A 70 -31.94 -5.22 21.24
CA SER A 70 -32.49 -5.42 22.59
C SER A 70 -31.59 -6.24 23.52
N ALA A 71 -30.67 -7.03 22.96
CA ALA A 71 -29.79 -7.93 23.71
C ALA A 71 -28.41 -8.00 23.02
N PRO A 72 -27.57 -6.96 23.17
CA PRO A 72 -26.28 -6.91 22.50
C PRO A 72 -25.32 -7.98 23.04
N GLY A 73 -24.58 -8.61 22.13
CA GLY A 73 -23.60 -9.63 22.44
C GLY A 73 -22.34 -9.07 23.11
N SER A 74 -21.66 -9.92 23.88
CA SER A 74 -20.40 -9.53 24.52
C SER A 74 -19.28 -9.34 23.50
N VAL A 75 -18.50 -8.27 23.70
CA VAL A 75 -17.40 -7.87 22.81
C VAL A 75 -16.18 -7.47 23.61
N PHE A 76 -15.00 -7.75 23.06
CA PHE A 76 -13.74 -7.24 23.58
C PHE A 76 -12.75 -6.94 22.47
N PHE A 77 -11.85 -6.00 22.75
CA PHE A 77 -10.68 -5.74 21.92
C PHE A 77 -9.53 -6.62 22.38
N GLU A 78 -8.79 -7.16 21.42
CA GLU A 78 -7.65 -8.02 21.65
C GLU A 78 -6.48 -7.53 20.79
N LYS A 79 -5.49 -6.94 21.47
CA LYS A 79 -4.24 -6.45 20.89
C LYS A 79 -3.19 -7.55 20.90
N ASN A 80 -2.95 -8.13 22.08
CA ASN A 80 -1.98 -9.20 22.25
C ASN A 80 -2.43 -10.48 21.54
N LEU A 81 -1.52 -11.15 20.83
CA LEU A 81 -1.79 -12.40 20.13
C LEU A 81 -1.65 -13.56 21.12
N PRO A 82 -2.68 -14.38 21.36
CA PRO A 82 -2.58 -15.48 22.31
C PRO A 82 -1.55 -16.54 21.86
N ASP A 83 -0.98 -17.26 22.82
CA ASP A 83 -0.03 -18.36 22.57
C ASP A 83 -0.67 -19.50 21.75
N SER A 84 -1.99 -19.65 21.85
CA SER A 84 -2.77 -20.60 21.06
C SER A 84 -2.97 -20.20 19.60
N ALA A 85 -2.59 -18.98 19.20
CA ALA A 85 -2.64 -18.57 17.80
C ALA A 85 -1.63 -19.38 16.96
N PRO A 86 -1.97 -19.75 15.72
CA PRO A 86 -1.08 -20.52 14.85
C PRO A 86 0.31 -19.90 14.74
N SER A 87 1.35 -20.74 14.84
CA SER A 87 2.76 -20.30 14.85
C SER A 87 3.19 -19.58 13.58
N TRP A 88 2.46 -19.79 12.49
CA TRP A 88 2.74 -19.16 11.20
C TRP A 88 2.14 -17.76 11.04
N ILE A 89 1.32 -17.29 11.98
CA ILE A 89 0.89 -15.88 11.99
C ILE A 89 2.07 -15.06 12.49
N ARG A 90 2.52 -14.11 11.65
CA ARG A 90 3.61 -13.20 11.99
C ARG A 90 3.28 -12.42 13.26
N ARG A 91 4.25 -12.36 14.17
CA ARG A 91 4.17 -11.70 15.48
C ARG A 91 5.10 -10.50 15.49
N VAL A 92 4.61 -9.37 16.00
CA VAL A 92 5.39 -8.12 16.09
C VAL A 92 5.16 -7.51 17.46
N GLU A 93 6.24 -7.23 18.17
CA GLU A 93 6.20 -6.59 19.48
C GLU A 93 6.18 -5.07 19.31
N ILE A 94 5.23 -4.41 19.97
CA ILE A 94 5.12 -2.96 19.98
C ILE A 94 5.23 -2.48 21.41
N HIS A 95 6.24 -1.65 21.64
CA HIS A 95 6.54 -1.05 22.92
C HIS A 95 5.66 0.19 23.11
N HIS A 96 4.61 0.06 23.91
CA HIS A 96 3.85 1.19 24.39
C HIS A 96 4.49 1.75 25.66
N ARG A 97 4.05 2.95 26.09
CA ARG A 97 4.63 3.64 27.25
C ARG A 97 4.65 2.80 28.54
N GLU A 98 3.65 1.95 28.75
CA GLU A 98 3.45 1.21 29.99
C GLU A 98 3.58 -0.32 29.83
N HIS A 99 3.56 -0.84 28.61
CA HIS A 99 3.52 -2.28 28.35
C HIS A 99 3.98 -2.60 26.93
N VAL A 100 4.35 -3.85 26.70
CA VAL A 100 4.61 -4.41 25.37
C VAL A 100 3.42 -5.27 24.97
N ASN A 101 2.96 -5.11 23.72
CA ASN A 101 1.94 -5.98 23.13
C ASN A 101 2.55 -6.71 21.92
N THR A 102 2.30 -8.01 21.81
CA THR A 102 2.65 -8.79 20.61
C THR A 102 1.43 -8.82 19.69
N TYR A 103 1.47 -8.07 18.59
CA TYR A 103 0.38 -8.04 17.61
C TYR A 103 0.59 -9.07 16.50
N PRO A 104 -0.49 -9.58 15.88
CA PRO A 104 -0.40 -10.26 14.61
C PRO A 104 -0.24 -9.26 13.46
N VAL A 105 0.48 -9.68 12.42
CA VAL A 105 0.44 -9.09 11.08
C VAL A 105 -0.18 -10.14 10.14
N PHE A 106 -1.22 -9.75 9.40
CA PHE A 106 -1.94 -10.66 8.51
C PHE A 106 -1.46 -10.49 7.07
N GLU A 107 -0.81 -11.53 6.53
CA GLU A 107 -0.14 -11.46 5.23
C GLU A 107 -0.86 -12.25 4.14
N ASP A 108 -1.72 -13.20 4.52
CA ASP A 108 -2.38 -14.13 3.61
C ASP A 108 -3.86 -14.41 3.98
N ALA A 109 -4.55 -15.11 3.06
CA ALA A 109 -5.95 -15.47 3.23
C ALA A 109 -6.19 -16.46 4.39
N ALA A 110 -5.17 -17.22 4.80
CA ALA A 110 -5.29 -18.13 5.93
C ALA A 110 -5.35 -17.35 7.26
N ALA A 111 -4.58 -16.27 7.40
CA ALA A 111 -4.64 -15.38 8.56
C ALA A 111 -6.03 -14.72 8.69
N LEU A 112 -6.63 -14.31 7.56
CA LEU A 112 -8.01 -13.79 7.54
C LEU A 112 -9.06 -14.86 7.87
N ALA A 113 -8.91 -16.09 7.36
CA ALA A 113 -9.77 -17.20 7.73
C ALA A 113 -9.65 -17.53 9.24
N TRP A 114 -8.45 -17.46 9.80
CA TRP A 114 -8.24 -17.59 11.25
C TRP A 114 -8.95 -16.49 12.03
N ALA A 115 -8.90 -15.23 11.57
CA ALA A 115 -9.64 -14.13 12.17
C ALA A 115 -11.14 -14.44 12.26
N GLY A 116 -11.74 -14.95 11.18
CA GLY A 116 -13.12 -15.44 11.20
C GLY A 116 -13.36 -16.58 12.19
N GLN A 117 -12.46 -17.56 12.26
CA GLN A 117 -12.55 -18.69 13.20
C GLN A 117 -12.54 -18.26 14.68
N VAL A 118 -11.77 -17.23 15.03
CA VAL A 118 -11.73 -16.65 16.39
C VAL A 118 -12.78 -15.56 16.62
N ALA A 119 -13.71 -15.40 15.66
CA ALA A 119 -14.78 -14.41 15.67
C ALA A 119 -14.29 -12.96 15.79
N ALA A 120 -13.13 -12.65 15.20
CA ALA A 120 -12.65 -11.29 15.01
C ALA A 120 -13.40 -10.64 13.84
N LEU A 121 -14.55 -10.04 14.17
CA LEU A 121 -15.40 -9.40 13.16
C LEU A 121 -14.80 -8.09 12.68
N GLU A 122 -14.22 -7.30 13.58
CA GLU A 122 -13.55 -6.06 13.18
C GLU A 122 -12.03 -6.20 13.27
N LEU A 123 -11.35 -5.85 12.17
CA LEU A 123 -9.90 -5.73 12.06
C LEU A 123 -9.56 -4.24 12.05
N HIS A 124 -8.78 -3.80 13.02
CA HIS A 124 -8.36 -2.41 13.15
C HIS A 124 -6.84 -2.32 12.98
N VAL A 125 -6.40 -1.39 12.12
CA VAL A 125 -4.99 -1.23 11.74
C VAL A 125 -4.57 0.24 11.86
N PRO A 126 -3.29 0.54 12.15
CA PRO A 126 -2.77 1.90 12.13
C PRO A 126 -2.62 2.42 10.69
N GLN A 127 -2.18 3.69 10.57
CA GLN A 127 -1.85 4.30 9.27
C GLN A 127 -0.39 4.12 8.86
N TRP A 128 0.41 3.47 9.69
CA TRP A 128 1.78 3.06 9.41
C TRP A 128 1.89 1.55 9.19
N ARG A 129 3.05 1.12 8.71
CA ARG A 129 3.45 -0.29 8.58
C ARG A 129 4.64 -0.59 9.48
N VAL A 130 4.95 -1.87 9.65
CA VAL A 130 6.22 -2.32 10.20
C VAL A 130 7.10 -2.85 9.07
N ASP A 131 8.40 -2.64 9.22
CA ASP A 131 9.39 -3.30 8.36
C ASP A 131 9.51 -4.79 8.72
N ARG A 132 10.48 -5.48 8.11
CA ARG A 132 10.74 -6.90 8.33
C ARG A 132 11.05 -7.25 9.78
N ASP A 133 11.80 -6.39 10.47
CA ASP A 133 12.22 -6.58 11.86
C ASP A 133 11.13 -6.22 12.87
N GLY A 134 10.00 -5.69 12.39
CA GLY A 134 8.86 -5.33 13.22
C GLY A 134 8.91 -3.88 13.71
N THR A 135 9.81 -3.06 13.18
CA THR A 135 9.96 -1.65 13.55
C THR A 135 8.89 -0.81 12.85
N PRO A 136 8.08 -0.03 13.60
CA PRO A 136 7.12 0.90 13.02
C PRO A 136 7.80 1.93 12.13
N GLN A 137 7.27 2.09 10.92
CA GLN A 137 7.68 3.10 9.95
C GLN A 137 6.79 4.34 10.06
N ASN A 138 7.15 5.38 9.32
CA ASN A 138 6.25 6.53 9.12
C ASN A 138 4.94 6.09 8.44
N PRO A 139 3.83 6.82 8.68
CA PRO A 139 2.56 6.55 8.02
C PRO A 139 2.69 6.65 6.49
N ASP A 140 2.18 5.63 5.80
CA ASP A 140 2.09 5.54 4.33
C ASP A 140 0.71 5.94 3.82
N ARG A 141 -0.20 6.31 4.73
CA ARG A 141 -1.51 6.85 4.39
C ARG A 141 -2.00 7.82 5.45
N PHE A 142 -2.83 8.75 5.00
CA PHE A 142 -3.59 9.68 5.80
C PHE A 142 -5.05 9.19 5.90
N VAL A 143 -5.74 9.52 7.00
CA VAL A 143 -7.18 9.26 7.14
C VAL A 143 -7.93 10.44 7.77
N LEU A 144 -9.12 10.76 7.26
CA LEU A 144 -10.12 11.54 7.99
C LEU A 144 -11.35 10.66 8.24
N ASP A 145 -11.79 10.59 9.49
CA ASP A 145 -13.01 9.89 9.87
C ASP A 145 -14.16 10.90 10.01
N LEU A 146 -15.18 10.76 9.18
CA LEU A 146 -16.37 11.60 9.14
C LEU A 146 -17.49 10.87 9.88
N ASP A 147 -17.70 11.22 11.15
CA ASP A 147 -18.66 10.58 12.05
C ASP A 147 -19.89 11.48 12.26
N PRO A 148 -21.08 11.10 11.78
CA PRO A 148 -22.28 11.92 11.93
C PRO A 148 -22.76 11.93 13.38
N GLY A 149 -22.92 13.12 13.94
CA GLY A 149 -23.53 13.33 15.24
C GLY A 149 -25.05 13.09 15.24
N PRO A 150 -25.70 13.15 16.41
CA PRO A 150 -27.15 12.97 16.50
C PRO A 150 -27.91 13.94 15.59
N GLY A 151 -28.74 13.43 14.68
CA GLY A 151 -29.49 14.22 13.70
C GLY A 151 -28.81 14.37 12.34
N ALA A 152 -27.52 14.02 12.22
CA ALA A 152 -26.83 13.87 10.95
C ALA A 152 -26.72 12.39 10.55
N GLY A 153 -26.46 12.13 9.27
CA GLY A 153 -26.27 10.79 8.71
C GLY A 153 -25.27 10.78 7.55
N LEU A 154 -25.39 9.76 6.69
CA LEU A 154 -24.54 9.63 5.51
C LEU A 154 -24.66 10.78 4.50
N PRO A 155 -25.84 11.39 4.23
CA PRO A 155 -25.94 12.52 3.31
C PRO A 155 -25.05 13.70 3.73
N GLU A 156 -25.08 14.07 5.01
CA GLU A 156 -24.23 15.13 5.56
C GLU A 156 -22.74 14.74 5.46
N CYS A 157 -22.41 13.48 5.76
CA CYS A 157 -21.04 12.99 5.59
C CYS A 157 -20.57 13.04 4.13
N VAL A 158 -21.45 12.79 3.15
CA VAL A 158 -21.14 12.87 1.71
C VAL A 158 -20.83 14.30 1.30
N GLU A 159 -21.60 15.27 1.80
CA GLU A 159 -21.36 16.69 1.53
C GLU A 159 -20.00 17.13 2.09
N VAL A 160 -19.73 16.82 3.36
CA VAL A 160 -18.43 17.08 3.99
C VAL A 160 -17.30 16.37 3.25
N ALA A 161 -17.50 15.10 2.85
CA ALA A 161 -16.51 14.33 2.11
C ALA A 161 -16.14 14.98 0.76
N LYS A 162 -17.15 15.48 0.01
CA LYS A 162 -16.90 16.17 -1.27
C LYS A 162 -16.14 17.47 -1.08
N ARG A 163 -16.35 18.17 0.04
CA ARG A 163 -15.56 19.38 0.34
C ARG A 163 -14.14 19.03 0.77
N ALA A 164 -13.97 18.06 1.66
CA ALA A 164 -12.67 17.53 2.06
C ALA A 164 -11.85 17.03 0.86
N LYS A 165 -12.48 16.38 -0.11
CA LYS A 165 -11.84 15.99 -1.38
C LYS A 165 -11.17 17.17 -2.08
N LYS A 166 -11.87 18.29 -2.22
CA LYS A 166 -11.35 19.48 -2.93
C LYS A 166 -10.18 20.09 -2.16
N LEU A 167 -10.37 20.29 -0.85
CA LEU A 167 -9.34 20.83 0.02
C LEU A 167 -8.05 19.99 0.00
N LEU A 168 -8.18 18.67 0.05
CA LEU A 168 -7.04 17.75 0.02
C LEU A 168 -6.41 17.65 -1.37
N ALA A 169 -7.20 17.77 -2.44
CA ALA A 169 -6.66 17.81 -3.81
C ALA A 169 -5.81 19.06 -4.07
N ASP A 170 -6.14 20.21 -3.47
CA ASP A 170 -5.33 21.44 -3.53
C ASP A 170 -3.97 21.28 -2.80
N LEU A 171 -3.81 20.21 -2.02
CA LEU A 171 -2.60 19.81 -1.30
C LEU A 171 -1.96 18.56 -1.93
N ASP A 172 -2.29 18.26 -3.18
CA ASP A 172 -1.83 17.08 -3.93
C ASP A 172 -2.19 15.71 -3.29
N LEU A 173 -3.14 15.68 -2.37
CA LEU A 173 -3.62 14.46 -1.73
C LEU A 173 -4.87 13.91 -2.43
N THR A 174 -4.65 12.90 -3.29
CA THR A 174 -5.75 12.15 -3.90
C THR A 174 -6.48 11.31 -2.85
N THR A 175 -7.78 11.52 -2.71
CA THR A 175 -8.59 10.89 -1.67
C THR A 175 -9.50 9.77 -2.17
N TYR A 176 -9.65 8.73 -1.35
CA TYR A 176 -10.47 7.54 -1.59
C TYR A 176 -11.51 7.38 -0.47
N PRO A 177 -12.82 7.48 -0.78
CA PRO A 177 -13.85 7.34 0.23
C PRO A 177 -14.15 5.87 0.55
N VAL A 178 -14.32 5.58 1.84
CA VAL A 178 -14.67 4.26 2.37
C VAL A 178 -15.88 4.44 3.28
N THR A 179 -17.03 3.88 2.92
CA THR A 179 -18.17 3.84 3.86
C THR A 179 -17.77 2.97 5.05
N SER A 180 -17.85 3.48 6.28
CA SER A 180 -17.27 2.81 7.46
C SER A 180 -17.90 1.45 7.79
N GLY A 181 -19.11 1.17 7.28
CA GLY A 181 -19.95 0.03 7.68
C GLY A 181 -20.75 0.28 8.96
N SER A 182 -20.54 1.42 9.64
CA SER A 182 -21.33 1.85 10.79
C SER A 182 -22.24 3.02 10.40
N LYS A 183 -21.87 4.25 10.77
CA LYS A 183 -22.65 5.46 10.48
C LYS A 183 -21.96 6.40 9.50
N GLY A 184 -20.63 6.50 9.59
CA GLY A 184 -19.83 7.49 8.87
C GLY A 184 -19.10 7.00 7.62
N ILE A 185 -18.18 7.85 7.16
CA ILE A 185 -17.32 7.67 5.98
C ILE A 185 -15.87 7.96 6.40
N HIS A 186 -14.92 7.15 5.97
CA HIS A 186 -13.50 7.47 6.06
C HIS A 186 -12.99 7.97 4.72
N LEU A 187 -12.09 8.96 4.72
CA LEU A 187 -11.34 9.37 3.54
C LEU A 187 -9.89 8.99 3.74
N TYR A 188 -9.34 8.18 2.85
CA TYR A 188 -7.92 7.83 2.84
C TYR A 188 -7.18 8.58 1.74
N ALA A 189 -5.92 8.94 1.97
CA ALA A 189 -5.02 9.44 0.93
C ALA A 189 -3.63 8.81 1.11
N PRO A 190 -2.89 8.53 0.02
CA PRO A 190 -1.54 7.96 0.13
C PRO A 190 -0.58 9.01 0.67
N LEU A 191 0.44 8.56 1.39
CA LEU A 191 1.57 9.38 1.84
C LEU A 191 2.87 8.73 1.39
N ASP A 192 3.89 9.54 1.17
CA ASP A 192 5.23 9.11 0.77
C ASP A 192 6.11 8.61 1.95
N GLY A 193 5.60 8.70 3.17
CA GLY A 193 6.33 8.32 4.39
C GLY A 193 7.39 9.33 4.85
N SER A 194 7.42 10.54 4.28
CA SER A 194 8.37 11.60 4.65
C SER A 194 8.15 12.19 6.05
N HIS A 195 6.95 12.03 6.60
CA HIS A 195 6.53 12.62 7.87
C HIS A 195 6.04 11.58 8.87
N ASP A 196 6.33 11.82 10.15
CA ASP A 196 5.89 10.95 11.25
C ASP A 196 4.40 11.10 11.58
N SER A 197 3.91 10.23 12.48
CA SER A 197 2.50 10.24 12.90
C SER A 197 2.10 11.50 13.68
N ASP A 198 3.02 12.17 14.37
CA ASP A 198 2.70 13.36 15.16
C ASP A 198 2.49 14.57 14.23
N TYR A 199 3.35 14.73 13.23
CA TYR A 199 3.17 15.69 12.15
C TYR A 199 1.86 15.44 11.40
N MET A 200 1.61 14.20 10.96
CA MET A 200 0.40 13.89 10.19
C MET A 200 -0.89 14.08 11.01
N ASN A 201 -0.85 13.83 12.31
CA ASN A 201 -1.96 14.10 13.20
C ASN A 201 -2.19 15.61 13.40
N ALA A 202 -1.14 16.43 13.46
CA ALA A 202 -1.26 17.89 13.50
C ALA A 202 -1.81 18.44 12.17
N PHE A 203 -1.32 17.95 11.04
CA PHE A 203 -1.83 18.27 9.71
C PHE A 203 -3.33 17.94 9.58
N ALA A 204 -3.74 16.73 9.99
CA ALA A 204 -5.15 16.31 9.99
C ALA A 204 -6.05 17.26 10.79
N LYS A 205 -5.54 17.75 11.93
CA LYS A 205 -6.25 18.70 12.78
C LYS A 205 -6.46 20.04 12.10
N GLU A 206 -5.47 20.55 11.37
CA GLU A 206 -5.61 21.80 10.62
C GLU A 206 -6.57 21.64 9.43
N VAL A 207 -6.55 20.49 8.75
CA VAL A 207 -7.56 20.16 7.72
C VAL A 207 -8.98 20.14 8.31
N ALA A 208 -9.16 19.51 9.48
CA ALA A 208 -10.46 19.46 10.15
C ALA A 208 -10.98 20.85 10.56
N LYS A 209 -10.10 21.72 11.08
CA LYS A 209 -10.44 23.11 11.41
C LYS A 209 -10.78 23.93 10.17
N ALA A 210 -10.06 23.75 9.07
CA ALA A 210 -10.35 24.44 7.82
C ALA A 210 -11.75 24.05 7.29
N LEU A 211 -12.10 22.76 7.35
CA LEU A 211 -13.43 22.28 6.99
C LEU A 211 -14.52 22.84 7.92
N GLU A 212 -14.26 22.92 9.24
CA GLU A 212 -15.18 23.54 10.20
C GLU A 212 -15.39 25.03 9.94
N ALA A 213 -14.32 25.76 9.61
CA ALA A 213 -14.40 27.18 9.29
C ALA A 213 -15.22 27.45 8.01
N GLU A 214 -15.14 26.55 7.03
CA GLU A 214 -15.86 26.69 5.77
C GLU A 214 -17.32 26.20 5.85
N LEU A 215 -17.58 25.14 6.61
CA LEU A 215 -18.90 24.52 6.76
C LEU A 215 -19.34 24.54 8.23
N PRO A 216 -19.44 25.71 8.88
CA PRO A 216 -19.64 25.81 10.34
C PRO A 216 -20.96 25.22 10.82
N ASP A 217 -21.99 25.17 9.96
CA ASP A 217 -23.29 24.59 10.30
C ASP A 217 -23.34 23.07 10.13
N LEU A 218 -22.38 22.49 9.42
CA LEU A 218 -22.35 21.06 9.06
C LEU A 218 -21.21 20.29 9.71
N VAL A 219 -20.10 20.96 10.06
CA VAL A 219 -18.87 20.32 10.55
C VAL A 219 -18.58 20.75 11.98
N VAL A 220 -18.02 19.82 12.76
CA VAL A 220 -17.35 20.11 14.03
C VAL A 220 -16.00 19.38 14.07
N SER A 221 -14.94 20.04 14.52
CA SER A 221 -13.60 19.40 14.69
C SER A 221 -13.25 19.15 16.17
N SER A 222 -14.04 19.72 17.08
CA SER A 222 -13.96 19.52 18.51
C SER A 222 -14.45 18.14 18.93
N MET A 223 -13.70 17.50 19.84
CA MET A 223 -14.06 16.18 20.35
C MET A 223 -15.26 16.19 21.32
N ARG A 224 -15.76 17.35 21.73
CA ARG A 224 -16.86 17.47 22.69
C ARG A 224 -18.17 16.99 22.08
N LYS A 225 -18.81 16.00 22.72
CA LYS A 225 -20.08 15.41 22.22
C LYS A 225 -21.24 16.42 22.19
N SER A 226 -21.23 17.41 23.08
CA SER A 226 -22.27 18.45 23.18
C SER A 226 -22.36 19.35 21.93
N GLU A 227 -21.31 19.39 21.11
CA GLU A 227 -21.19 20.28 19.95
C GLU A 227 -21.57 19.57 18.63
N ARG A 228 -21.98 18.29 18.69
CA ARG A 228 -22.19 17.43 17.50
C ARG A 228 -23.63 17.37 16.98
N GLY A 229 -24.59 18.03 17.63
CA GLY A 229 -26.00 17.97 17.21
C GLY A 229 -26.18 18.49 15.78
N GLY A 230 -26.72 17.65 14.89
CA GLY A 230 -26.94 17.98 13.48
C GLY A 230 -25.69 18.11 12.62
N LYS A 231 -24.50 17.81 13.16
CA LYS A 231 -23.20 18.03 12.50
C LYS A 231 -22.42 16.74 12.32
N VAL A 232 -21.48 16.76 11.38
CA VAL A 232 -20.48 15.72 11.16
C VAL A 232 -19.21 16.07 11.94
N LEU A 233 -18.79 15.18 12.83
CA LEU A 233 -17.47 15.25 13.42
C LEU A 233 -16.43 14.86 12.36
N VAL A 234 -15.48 15.74 12.10
CA VAL A 234 -14.25 15.39 11.37
C VAL A 234 -13.21 14.95 12.40
N ASP A 235 -13.16 13.65 12.70
CA ASP A 235 -12.19 13.06 13.62
C ASP A 235 -10.82 12.92 12.93
N TRP A 236 -9.97 13.89 13.22
CA TRP A 236 -8.58 13.96 12.78
C TRP A 236 -7.64 13.06 13.60
N SER A 237 -8.07 12.57 14.77
CA SER A 237 -7.20 11.88 15.74
C SER A 237 -6.81 10.46 15.33
N GLN A 238 -7.45 9.91 14.29
CA GLN A 238 -7.17 8.59 13.72
C GLN A 238 -5.78 8.48 13.08
N ASN A 239 -5.09 9.62 12.85
CA ASN A 239 -3.70 9.67 12.37
C ASN A 239 -2.67 9.56 13.50
N ASN A 240 -3.08 9.60 14.76
CA ASN A 240 -2.16 9.37 15.87
C ASN A 240 -1.60 7.94 15.80
N GLY A 241 -0.28 7.79 15.93
CA GLY A 241 0.39 6.50 15.78
C GLY A 241 -0.04 5.42 16.78
N ASN A 242 -0.68 5.79 17.90
CA ASN A 242 -1.22 4.86 18.88
C ASN A 242 -2.69 4.45 18.64
N LYS A 243 -3.33 5.00 17.60
CA LYS A 243 -4.70 4.66 17.21
C LYS A 243 -4.72 3.69 16.04
N THR A 244 -5.85 3.01 15.93
CA THR A 244 -6.15 2.08 14.85
C THR A 244 -7.54 2.38 14.33
N THR A 245 -7.71 2.32 13.02
CA THR A 245 -8.98 2.52 12.33
C THR A 245 -9.44 1.21 11.71
N ILE A 246 -10.76 1.05 11.51
CA ILE A 246 -11.29 -0.13 10.83
C ILE A 246 -10.60 -0.30 9.47
N ALA A 247 -10.13 -1.51 9.18
CA ALA A 247 -9.51 -1.81 7.90
C ALA A 247 -10.57 -1.76 6.78
N PRO A 248 -10.22 -1.22 5.59
CA PRO A 248 -11.02 -1.45 4.39
C PRO A 248 -11.33 -2.95 4.21
N TYR A 249 -12.57 -3.25 3.85
CA TYR A 249 -13.16 -4.59 3.73
C TYR A 249 -13.34 -5.40 5.03
N SER A 250 -13.02 -4.87 6.21
CA SER A 250 -13.37 -5.51 7.48
C SER A 250 -14.89 -5.53 7.70
N LEU A 251 -15.40 -6.60 8.30
CA LEU A 251 -16.77 -6.62 8.82
C LEU A 251 -16.92 -5.64 10.00
N ARG A 252 -18.17 -5.34 10.36
CA ARG A 252 -18.56 -4.53 11.52
C ARG A 252 -19.41 -5.36 12.47
N GLY A 253 -19.23 -5.15 13.78
CA GLY A 253 -20.07 -5.77 14.80
C GLY A 253 -21.41 -5.06 15.00
N THR A 254 -22.09 -4.73 13.90
CA THR A 254 -23.48 -4.21 13.89
C THR A 254 -24.48 -5.36 13.89
N THR A 255 -25.78 -5.11 14.09
CA THR A 255 -26.80 -6.18 14.12
C THR A 255 -26.93 -6.95 12.80
N THR A 256 -26.66 -6.26 11.69
CA THR A 256 -26.48 -6.84 10.35
C THR A 256 -25.00 -6.88 9.98
N PRO A 257 -24.53 -7.81 9.12
CA PRO A 257 -23.12 -7.99 8.82
C PRO A 257 -22.59 -6.96 7.82
N ARG A 258 -22.50 -5.70 8.26
CA ARG A 258 -22.01 -4.58 7.46
C ARG A 258 -20.49 -4.61 7.33
N VAL A 259 -19.99 -3.89 6.33
CA VAL A 259 -18.57 -3.89 5.94
C VAL A 259 -18.08 -2.45 5.77
N ALA A 260 -16.82 -2.20 6.11
CA ALA A 260 -16.12 -0.99 5.68
C ALA A 260 -15.75 -1.11 4.18
N VAL A 261 -16.39 -0.35 3.28
CA VAL A 261 -16.29 -0.60 1.82
C VAL A 261 -15.74 0.59 1.07
N PRO A 262 -14.66 0.43 0.30
CA PRO A 262 -14.19 1.46 -0.63
C PRO A 262 -15.21 1.77 -1.71
N ARG A 263 -15.42 3.07 -1.97
CA ARG A 263 -16.40 3.60 -2.92
C ARG A 263 -15.70 4.45 -3.97
N THR A 264 -16.31 4.54 -5.14
CA THR A 264 -15.91 5.55 -6.13
C THR A 264 -16.57 6.88 -5.78
N TRP A 265 -15.94 8.01 -6.14
CA TRP A 265 -16.55 9.34 -5.96
C TRP A 265 -17.92 9.50 -6.64
N ARG A 266 -18.18 8.77 -7.74
CA ARG A 266 -19.48 8.75 -8.42
C ARG A 266 -20.59 8.14 -7.56
N GLU A 267 -20.25 7.28 -6.61
CA GLU A 267 -21.20 6.64 -5.69
C GLU A 267 -21.51 7.51 -4.47
N MET A 268 -20.79 8.62 -4.27
CA MET A 268 -20.97 9.53 -3.14
C MET A 268 -22.16 10.46 -3.41
N THR A 269 -23.37 9.89 -3.34
CA THR A 269 -24.65 10.58 -3.53
C THR A 269 -25.49 10.51 -2.25
N ASP A 270 -26.59 11.24 -2.19
CA ASP A 270 -27.45 11.29 -0.99
C ASP A 270 -28.16 9.95 -0.72
N SER A 271 -28.20 9.08 -1.72
CA SER A 271 -28.66 7.68 -1.64
C SER A 271 -27.56 6.69 -1.23
N LEU A 272 -26.42 7.16 -0.73
CA LEU A 272 -25.32 6.31 -0.29
C LEU A 272 -25.75 5.46 0.91
N GLU A 273 -25.57 4.14 0.80
CA GLU A 273 -25.84 3.18 1.87
C GLU A 273 -24.57 2.44 2.31
N GLN A 274 -24.58 1.99 3.57
CA GLN A 274 -23.65 0.97 4.06
C GLN A 274 -23.98 -0.38 3.42
N LEU A 275 -22.98 -1.22 3.16
CA LEU A 275 -23.18 -2.50 2.49
C LEU A 275 -22.95 -3.68 3.44
N THR A 276 -23.72 -4.75 3.26
CA THR A 276 -23.55 -6.04 3.94
C THR A 276 -22.53 -6.93 3.23
N LEU A 277 -22.05 -7.97 3.93
CA LEU A 277 -21.04 -8.89 3.39
C LEU A 277 -21.48 -9.53 2.06
N ASP A 278 -22.76 -9.89 1.91
CA ASP A 278 -23.27 -10.52 0.67
C ASP A 278 -23.26 -9.53 -0.51
N GLN A 279 -23.66 -8.29 -0.24
CA GLN A 279 -23.62 -7.21 -1.23
C GLN A 279 -22.18 -6.93 -1.66
N VAL A 280 -21.22 -6.95 -0.74
CA VAL A 280 -19.80 -6.77 -1.03
C VAL A 280 -19.26 -7.92 -1.87
N VAL A 281 -19.53 -9.17 -1.51
CA VAL A 281 -19.11 -10.34 -2.30
C VAL A 281 -19.69 -10.28 -3.71
N ALA A 282 -20.98 -9.98 -3.86
CA ALA A 282 -21.63 -9.83 -5.16
C ALA A 282 -21.00 -8.69 -5.99
N ARG A 283 -20.67 -7.57 -5.34
CA ARG A 283 -20.04 -6.40 -5.96
C ARG A 283 -18.64 -6.71 -6.48
N MET A 284 -17.79 -7.34 -5.67
CA MET A 284 -16.38 -7.54 -6.01
C MET A 284 -16.16 -8.61 -7.09
N LYS A 285 -17.12 -9.53 -7.31
CA LYS A 285 -17.12 -10.43 -8.48
C LYS A 285 -17.08 -9.71 -9.83
N ARG A 286 -17.45 -8.42 -9.89
CA ARG A 286 -17.62 -7.66 -11.14
C ARG A 286 -16.83 -6.36 -11.17
N ARG A 287 -16.19 -5.96 -10.08
CA ARG A 287 -15.55 -4.66 -9.94
C ARG A 287 -14.12 -4.79 -9.45
N LYS A 288 -13.25 -3.89 -9.93
CA LYS A 288 -11.94 -3.65 -9.34
C LYS A 288 -12.09 -2.88 -8.02
N ASP A 289 -11.06 -2.94 -7.19
CA ASP A 289 -11.00 -2.14 -5.97
C ASP A 289 -10.94 -0.64 -6.31
N PRO A 290 -11.90 0.19 -5.83
CA PRO A 290 -11.87 1.63 -6.00
C PRO A 290 -10.66 2.35 -5.38
N MET A 291 -9.94 1.70 -4.45
CA MET A 291 -8.76 2.26 -3.79
C MET A 291 -7.50 1.42 -4.03
N ALA A 292 -7.44 0.65 -5.13
CA ALA A 292 -6.26 -0.13 -5.51
C ALA A 292 -4.98 0.72 -5.52
N ASP A 293 -5.07 1.91 -6.10
CA ASP A 293 -3.95 2.84 -6.24
C ASP A 293 -3.38 3.26 -4.85
N LEU A 294 -4.20 3.34 -3.80
CA LEU A 294 -3.71 3.61 -2.43
C LEU A 294 -2.72 2.54 -1.97
N SER A 295 -3.00 1.28 -2.30
CA SER A 295 -2.14 0.15 -1.94
C SER A 295 -0.92 0.00 -2.86
N GLU A 296 -0.94 0.58 -4.07
CA GLU A 296 0.19 0.57 -5.01
C GLU A 296 1.23 1.67 -4.68
N HIS A 297 0.82 2.79 -4.10
CA HIS A 297 1.71 3.89 -3.68
C HIS A 297 2.33 3.70 -2.29
N ALA A 298 1.79 2.76 -1.51
CA ALA A 298 2.46 2.34 -0.29
C ALA A 298 3.65 1.47 -0.69
N ALA A 299 4.87 1.99 -0.55
CA ALA A 299 6.10 1.21 -0.69
C ALA A 299 5.89 -0.16 -0.02
N ASP A 300 5.91 -1.23 -0.80
CA ASP A 300 5.68 -2.55 -0.26
C ASP A 300 6.90 -2.86 0.65
N PRO A 301 6.71 -3.04 1.97
CA PRO A 301 7.83 -3.36 2.85
C PRO A 301 8.47 -4.71 2.50
N ASP A 302 7.76 -5.57 1.74
CA ASP A 302 8.28 -6.80 1.16
C ASP A 302 8.84 -6.61 -0.26
N GLU A 303 8.76 -5.41 -0.86
CA GLU A 303 9.49 -5.13 -2.09
C GLU A 303 10.97 -5.32 -1.76
N PRO A 304 11.70 -6.17 -2.52
CA PRO A 304 13.12 -6.37 -2.27
C PRO A 304 13.81 -5.02 -2.31
N ASP A 305 14.78 -4.80 -1.43
CA ASP A 305 15.63 -3.63 -1.58
C ASP A 305 16.29 -3.72 -2.96
N ARG A 306 15.93 -2.76 -3.82
CA ARG A 306 16.33 -2.77 -5.23
C ARG A 306 17.84 -2.70 -5.40
N LEU A 307 18.56 -2.21 -4.40
CA LEU A 307 20.03 -2.19 -4.35
C LEU A 307 20.63 -3.38 -3.59
N GLU A 308 19.86 -4.34 -3.08
CA GLU A 308 20.37 -5.51 -2.35
C GLU A 308 21.34 -6.32 -3.21
N THR A 309 20.94 -6.63 -4.44
CA THR A 309 21.79 -7.34 -5.39
C THR A 309 23.04 -6.53 -5.72
N TYR A 310 22.89 -5.22 -5.99
CA TYR A 310 24.00 -4.31 -6.26
C TYR A 310 25.03 -4.32 -5.12
N ARG A 311 24.61 -4.10 -3.88
CA ARG A 311 25.50 -4.06 -2.71
C ARG A 311 26.14 -5.42 -2.45
N SER A 312 25.42 -6.53 -2.65
CA SER A 312 25.99 -7.88 -2.45
C SER A 312 27.14 -8.21 -3.42
N MET A 313 27.25 -7.49 -4.54
CA MET A 313 28.27 -7.69 -5.56
C MET A 313 29.49 -6.77 -5.40
N ARG A 314 29.44 -5.79 -4.48
CA ARG A 314 30.52 -4.81 -4.27
C ARG A 314 31.08 -4.90 -2.85
N ASP A 315 32.38 -4.70 -2.76
CA ASP A 315 33.06 -4.46 -1.49
C ASP A 315 33.47 -2.97 -1.45
N PRO A 316 32.85 -2.14 -0.59
CA PRO A 316 33.10 -0.70 -0.57
C PRO A 316 34.55 -0.33 -0.21
N ASP A 317 35.31 -1.27 0.38
CA ASP A 317 36.73 -1.07 0.66
C ASP A 317 37.64 -1.35 -0.55
N LYS A 318 37.09 -1.95 -1.62
CA LYS A 318 37.84 -2.38 -2.81
C LYS A 318 37.41 -1.72 -4.12
N THR A 319 36.21 -1.16 -4.20
CA THR A 319 35.74 -0.46 -5.40
C THR A 319 35.59 1.04 -5.15
N PRO A 320 35.95 1.91 -6.13
CA PRO A 320 35.64 3.34 -6.06
C PRO A 320 34.17 3.66 -6.39
N GLU A 321 33.37 2.64 -6.74
CA GLU A 321 31.94 2.80 -7.02
C GLU A 321 31.17 3.27 -5.78
N PRO A 322 30.10 4.08 -5.93
CA PRO A 322 29.27 4.49 -4.81
C PRO A 322 28.44 3.31 -4.28
N VAL A 323 28.58 2.99 -3.00
CA VAL A 323 27.84 1.92 -2.32
C VAL A 323 27.08 2.49 -1.11
N PRO A 324 25.92 3.17 -1.32
CA PRO A 324 25.14 3.68 -0.20
C PRO A 324 24.65 2.53 0.67
N ALA A 325 24.73 2.69 1.99
CA ALA A 325 24.26 1.70 2.95
C ALA A 325 22.72 1.67 3.02
N ASP A 326 22.09 2.83 2.81
CA ASP A 326 20.65 3.00 2.96
C ASP A 326 19.87 2.46 1.76
N ARG A 327 18.61 2.09 2.02
CA ARG A 327 17.64 1.72 0.99
C ARG A 327 17.34 2.95 0.11
N PRO A 328 17.18 2.80 -1.21
CA PRO A 328 16.77 3.91 -2.07
C PRO A 328 15.41 4.45 -1.63
N ALA A 329 15.31 5.77 -1.44
CA ALA A 329 14.04 6.47 -1.29
C ALA A 329 13.34 6.56 -2.65
N PRO A 330 12.00 6.44 -2.73
CA PRO A 330 11.27 6.68 -3.97
C PRO A 330 11.62 8.05 -4.57
N SER A 331 11.79 8.10 -5.89
CA SER A 331 12.09 9.33 -6.62
C SER A 331 11.23 9.41 -7.88
N GLU A 332 10.59 10.56 -8.09
CA GLU A 332 9.94 10.91 -9.36
C GLU A 332 10.92 11.46 -10.40
N GLY A 333 12.22 11.53 -10.07
CA GLY A 333 13.25 12.01 -10.97
C GLY A 333 13.26 11.22 -12.29
N ARG A 334 13.68 11.92 -13.34
CA ARG A 334 13.72 11.40 -14.71
C ARG A 334 15.08 11.66 -15.34
N SER A 335 16.16 11.46 -14.58
CA SER A 335 17.50 11.50 -15.15
C SER A 335 17.81 10.22 -15.93
N PHE A 336 18.74 10.31 -16.87
CA PHE A 336 19.35 9.15 -17.49
C PHE A 336 20.86 9.35 -17.58
N VAL A 337 21.57 8.23 -17.63
CA VAL A 337 22.98 8.20 -17.99
C VAL A 337 23.23 7.04 -18.95
N ILE A 338 24.14 7.25 -19.90
CA ILE A 338 24.72 6.21 -20.73
C ILE A 338 26.22 6.23 -20.46
N GLN A 339 26.75 5.14 -19.90
CA GLN A 339 28.18 5.00 -19.61
C GLN A 339 28.80 4.06 -20.63
N GLU A 340 29.97 4.41 -21.14
CA GLU A 340 30.84 3.49 -21.88
C GLU A 340 31.68 2.71 -20.88
N HIS A 341 31.64 1.37 -20.96
CA HIS A 341 32.29 0.47 -20.02
C HIS A 341 33.25 -0.48 -20.74
N HIS A 342 34.55 -0.26 -20.54
CA HIS A 342 35.66 -1.09 -21.03
C HIS A 342 35.96 -2.20 -20.02
N ALA A 343 35.01 -3.12 -19.86
CA ALA A 343 35.17 -4.33 -19.04
C ALA A 343 35.93 -5.42 -19.82
N SER A 344 35.61 -6.71 -19.57
CA SER A 344 36.11 -7.82 -20.41
C SER A 344 35.73 -7.67 -21.89
N SER A 345 34.64 -6.94 -22.17
CA SER A 345 34.24 -6.48 -23.50
C SER A 345 33.67 -5.07 -23.40
N LEU A 346 33.93 -4.25 -24.42
CA LEU A 346 33.30 -2.94 -24.55
C LEU A 346 31.78 -3.07 -24.68
N HIS A 347 31.05 -2.29 -23.88
CA HIS A 347 29.61 -2.12 -23.96
C HIS A 347 29.20 -0.74 -23.42
N TRP A 348 27.94 -0.39 -23.58
CA TRP A 348 27.37 0.84 -23.01
C TRP A 348 26.27 0.49 -22.01
N ASP A 349 26.40 0.96 -20.78
CA ASP A 349 25.35 0.85 -19.78
C ASP A 349 24.33 1.97 -19.98
N PHE A 350 23.14 1.59 -20.41
CA PHE A 350 22.00 2.47 -20.54
C PHE A 350 21.16 2.44 -19.27
N ARG A 351 21.01 3.59 -18.61
CA ARG A 351 20.38 3.66 -17.28
C ARG A 351 19.33 4.75 -17.22
N LEU A 352 18.15 4.41 -16.71
CA LEU A 352 17.06 5.34 -16.48
C LEU A 352 16.76 5.41 -14.99
N GLU A 353 16.71 6.61 -14.42
CA GLU A 353 16.18 6.80 -13.07
C GLU A 353 14.69 6.44 -13.03
N HIS A 354 14.32 5.49 -12.18
CA HIS A 354 12.94 5.09 -11.98
C HIS A 354 12.75 4.49 -10.58
N ASP A 355 11.84 5.09 -9.82
CA ASP A 355 11.49 4.74 -8.44
C ASP A 355 12.73 4.63 -7.53
N GLY A 356 13.55 5.69 -7.51
CA GLY A 356 14.66 5.84 -6.56
C GLY A 356 15.97 5.16 -6.93
N VAL A 357 16.04 4.46 -8.07
CA VAL A 357 17.23 3.77 -8.56
C VAL A 357 17.45 4.00 -10.06
N LEU A 358 18.64 3.65 -10.54
CA LEU A 358 18.97 3.56 -11.95
C LEU A 358 18.68 2.15 -12.48
N VAL A 359 17.57 2.00 -13.20
CA VAL A 359 17.24 0.76 -13.90
C VAL A 359 18.13 0.64 -15.13
N SER A 360 18.84 -0.48 -15.23
CA SER A 360 20.07 -0.55 -16.00
C SER A 360 20.07 -1.69 -17.02
N TRP A 361 20.59 -1.40 -18.22
CA TRP A 361 20.78 -2.35 -19.29
C TRP A 361 22.16 -2.20 -19.93
N ALA A 362 22.93 -3.28 -19.98
CA ALA A 362 24.16 -3.36 -20.77
C ALA A 362 23.83 -3.52 -22.26
N LEU A 363 24.36 -2.62 -23.10
CA LEU A 363 24.17 -2.59 -24.55
C LEU A 363 25.50 -2.92 -25.26
N PRO A 364 25.73 -4.15 -25.73
CA PRO A 364 27.00 -4.51 -26.39
C PRO A 364 27.31 -3.71 -27.68
N LYS A 365 26.28 -3.11 -28.29
CA LYS A 365 26.40 -2.29 -29.51
C LYS A 365 25.95 -0.83 -29.30
N GLY A 366 25.80 -0.42 -28.04
CA GLY A 366 25.24 0.89 -27.69
C GLY A 366 23.78 1.04 -28.11
N VAL A 367 23.25 2.27 -28.00
CA VAL A 367 21.90 2.60 -28.46
C VAL A 367 21.82 2.58 -30.00
N PRO A 368 20.69 2.16 -30.61
CA PRO A 368 20.55 2.18 -32.07
C PRO A 368 20.58 3.60 -32.63
N THR A 369 21.41 3.83 -33.64
CA THR A 369 21.51 5.14 -34.32
C THR A 369 20.54 5.29 -35.48
N ASP A 370 19.79 4.26 -35.86
CA ASP A 370 18.74 4.30 -36.87
C ASP A 370 17.50 3.51 -36.42
N THR A 371 16.37 3.71 -37.09
CA THR A 371 15.08 3.07 -36.74
C THR A 371 14.88 1.71 -37.40
N GLY A 372 15.85 1.20 -38.16
CA GLY A 372 15.76 -0.02 -38.94
C GLY A 372 16.30 -1.26 -38.22
N LYS A 373 17.08 -1.08 -37.14
CA LYS A 373 17.72 -2.16 -36.41
C LYS A 373 17.48 -2.05 -34.90
N ASN A 374 17.27 -3.21 -34.28
CA ASN A 374 17.21 -3.34 -32.83
C ASN A 374 18.58 -3.79 -32.32
N HIS A 375 19.00 -3.26 -31.17
CA HIS A 375 20.17 -3.75 -30.47
C HIS A 375 19.76 -4.61 -29.27
N LEU A 376 20.61 -5.56 -28.90
CA LEU A 376 20.44 -6.32 -27.66
C LEU A 376 20.65 -5.39 -26.47
N ALA A 377 19.77 -5.51 -25.48
CA ALA A 377 19.89 -4.86 -24.18
C ALA A 377 19.80 -5.95 -23.11
N VAL A 378 20.80 -6.08 -22.24
CA VAL A 378 20.79 -7.08 -21.17
C VAL A 378 20.56 -6.34 -19.86
N GLN A 379 19.42 -6.59 -19.22
CA GLN A 379 19.10 -5.98 -17.93
C GLN A 379 20.06 -6.49 -16.86
N THR A 380 20.65 -5.56 -16.13
CA THR A 380 21.53 -5.80 -14.99
C THR A 380 20.79 -5.46 -13.69
N GLU A 381 21.45 -5.63 -12.55
CA GLU A 381 20.95 -5.11 -11.27
C GLU A 381 20.74 -3.59 -11.32
N ASP A 382 19.82 -3.09 -10.48
CA ASP A 382 19.59 -1.66 -10.34
C ASP A 382 20.80 -1.00 -9.65
N HIS A 383 21.10 0.24 -10.01
CA HIS A 383 22.25 0.99 -9.47
C HIS A 383 21.77 2.18 -8.62
N PRO A 384 22.54 2.65 -7.63
CA PRO A 384 22.17 3.83 -6.85
C PRO A 384 22.18 5.08 -7.74
N LEU A 385 21.36 6.08 -7.41
CA LEU A 385 21.32 7.34 -8.18
C LEU A 385 22.66 8.06 -8.21
N SER A 386 23.47 7.96 -7.15
CA SER A 386 24.83 8.50 -7.10
C SER A 386 25.78 7.87 -8.11
N TYR A 387 25.45 6.70 -8.68
CA TYR A 387 26.22 6.09 -9.76
C TYR A 387 26.09 6.86 -11.08
N ALA A 388 25.06 7.70 -11.24
CA ALA A 388 24.83 8.45 -12.48
C ALA A 388 25.99 9.40 -12.84
N THR A 389 26.76 9.83 -11.85
CA THR A 389 27.91 10.73 -12.01
C THR A 389 29.24 10.02 -11.86
N PHE A 390 29.25 8.68 -11.76
CA PHE A 390 30.48 7.93 -11.59
C PHE A 390 31.24 7.79 -12.92
N GLU A 391 32.52 8.15 -12.88
CA GLU A 391 33.53 7.84 -13.88
C GLU A 391 34.79 7.37 -13.14
N GLY A 392 35.48 6.37 -13.68
CA GLY A 392 36.69 5.85 -13.07
C GLY A 392 37.04 4.43 -13.50
N THR A 393 38.09 3.89 -12.89
CA THR A 393 38.55 2.53 -13.14
C THR A 393 38.13 1.62 -11.98
N ILE A 394 37.29 0.62 -12.27
CA ILE A 394 36.94 -0.45 -11.35
C ILE A 394 38.10 -1.47 -11.33
N PRO A 395 38.69 -1.79 -10.16
CA PRO A 395 39.87 -2.65 -10.08
C PRO A 395 39.69 -4.03 -10.72
N LYS A 396 40.77 -4.55 -11.29
CA LYS A 396 40.77 -5.87 -11.91
C LYS A 396 40.50 -6.96 -10.85
N GLY A 397 39.49 -7.78 -11.10
CA GLY A 397 39.07 -8.87 -10.20
C GLY A 397 37.80 -8.53 -9.41
N GLU A 398 37.42 -7.26 -9.33
CA GLU A 398 36.12 -6.83 -8.83
C GLU A 398 35.04 -7.02 -9.91
N TYR A 399 33.78 -7.11 -9.47
CA TYR A 399 32.64 -7.22 -10.37
C TYR A 399 32.55 -5.98 -11.27
N GLY A 400 32.49 -6.17 -12.59
CA GLY A 400 32.51 -5.06 -13.54
C GLY A 400 33.89 -4.40 -13.72
N GLY A 401 35.00 -5.03 -13.30
CA GLY A 401 36.35 -4.49 -13.47
C GLY A 401 36.64 -3.97 -14.90
N GLY A 402 37.07 -2.72 -15.01
CA GLY A 402 37.19 -2.00 -16.27
C GLY A 402 37.12 -0.48 -16.11
N GLU A 403 37.32 0.25 -17.21
CA GLU A 403 37.18 1.71 -17.24
C GLU A 403 35.74 2.11 -17.57
N VAL A 404 35.17 3.02 -16.78
CA VAL A 404 33.80 3.55 -16.93
C VAL A 404 33.90 5.05 -17.19
N THR A 405 33.31 5.51 -18.30
CA THR A 405 33.21 6.93 -18.66
C THR A 405 31.79 7.27 -19.08
N ILE A 406 31.32 8.49 -18.83
CA ILE A 406 29.97 8.93 -19.23
C ILE A 406 29.98 9.29 -20.72
N TRP A 407 29.19 8.56 -21.51
CA TRP A 407 29.01 8.77 -22.94
C TRP A 407 27.93 9.82 -23.23
N ASP A 408 26.85 9.83 -22.46
CA ASP A 408 25.84 10.90 -22.44
C ASP A 408 25.03 10.86 -21.15
N HIS A 409 24.43 11.97 -20.77
CA HIS A 409 23.49 12.04 -19.65
C HIS A 409 22.49 13.17 -19.85
N GLY A 410 21.43 13.19 -19.06
CA GLY A 410 20.43 14.25 -19.13
C GLY A 410 19.13 13.83 -18.49
N THR A 411 18.01 14.27 -19.05
CA THR A 411 16.66 13.91 -18.59
C THR A 411 15.88 13.17 -19.66
N TYR A 412 14.85 12.44 -19.25
CA TYR A 412 13.94 11.76 -20.16
C TYR A 412 12.48 12.08 -19.86
N GLU A 413 11.65 12.03 -20.90
CA GLU A 413 10.19 12.05 -20.78
C GLU A 413 9.69 10.61 -20.86
N LEU A 414 8.96 10.19 -19.83
CA LEU A 414 8.38 8.85 -19.77
C LEU A 414 7.07 8.80 -20.57
N GLU A 415 6.98 7.91 -21.56
CA GLU A 415 5.73 7.63 -22.26
C GLU A 415 5.06 6.37 -21.73
N LYS A 416 5.86 5.36 -21.39
CA LYS A 416 5.34 4.07 -20.93
C LYS A 416 6.37 3.35 -20.09
N TRP A 417 5.95 2.86 -18.92
CA TRP A 417 6.73 1.92 -18.10
C TRP A 417 5.86 0.73 -17.74
N LYS A 418 6.16 -0.44 -18.31
CA LYS A 418 5.48 -1.71 -18.02
C LYS A 418 6.50 -2.82 -17.89
N ALA A 419 6.13 -3.90 -17.20
CA ALA A 419 7.02 -5.05 -16.96
C ALA A 419 7.70 -5.64 -18.20
N ARG A 420 7.12 -5.47 -19.40
CA ARG A 420 7.68 -5.99 -20.66
C ARG A 420 8.06 -4.92 -21.68
N GLU A 421 7.89 -3.65 -21.34
CA GLU A 421 8.04 -2.57 -22.31
C GLU A 421 8.26 -1.23 -21.62
N VAL A 422 9.34 -0.53 -21.99
CA VAL A 422 9.65 0.82 -21.54
C VAL A 422 9.82 1.72 -22.75
N ILE A 423 9.14 2.87 -22.79
CA ILE A 423 9.25 3.86 -23.86
C ILE A 423 9.55 5.21 -23.24
N ALA A 424 10.67 5.81 -23.65
CA ALA A 424 11.14 7.09 -23.14
C ALA A 424 11.75 7.95 -24.26
N THR A 425 11.57 9.27 -24.14
CA THR A 425 12.25 10.26 -24.99
C THR A 425 13.35 10.94 -24.20
N LEU A 426 14.60 10.65 -24.53
CA LEU A 426 15.79 11.17 -23.86
C LEU A 426 16.22 12.49 -24.46
N SER A 427 16.64 13.42 -23.61
CA SER A 427 17.23 14.71 -23.93
C SER A 427 18.65 14.76 -23.36
N GLY A 428 19.62 14.32 -24.16
CA GLY A 428 21.04 14.32 -23.76
C GLY A 428 21.71 15.68 -23.84
N THR A 429 22.96 15.73 -23.40
CA THR A 429 23.81 16.92 -23.49
C THR A 429 24.13 17.28 -24.95
N LYS A 430 24.52 18.52 -25.20
CA LYS A 430 24.83 19.01 -26.56
C LYS A 430 26.00 18.25 -27.20
N ASP A 431 27.01 17.93 -26.40
CA ASP A 431 28.24 17.25 -26.84
C ASP A 431 28.21 15.74 -26.53
N GLY A 432 27.07 15.25 -26.01
CA GLY A 432 26.85 13.85 -25.67
C GLY A 432 26.52 12.96 -26.86
N GLY A 433 26.73 11.67 -26.67
CA GLY A 433 26.65 10.67 -27.74
C GLY A 433 25.31 10.54 -28.47
N LEU A 434 24.18 10.98 -27.88
CA LEU A 434 22.88 10.93 -28.55
C LEU A 434 22.75 11.98 -29.67
N GLY A 435 23.49 13.08 -29.58
CA GLY A 435 23.39 14.20 -30.53
C GLY A 435 21.99 14.83 -30.55
N GLY A 436 21.38 15.02 -29.37
CA GLY A 436 20.07 15.62 -29.17
C GLY A 436 18.95 14.63 -28.80
N ARG A 437 17.70 15.07 -28.91
CA ARG A 437 16.53 14.29 -28.47
C ARG A 437 16.36 12.99 -29.25
N ARG A 438 16.17 11.87 -28.55
CA ARG A 438 15.97 10.54 -29.14
C ARG A 438 14.90 9.77 -28.36
N LYS A 439 14.01 9.09 -29.07
CA LYS A 439 12.99 8.21 -28.48
C LYS A 439 13.42 6.76 -28.60
N TYR A 440 13.36 6.02 -27.51
CA TYR A 440 13.71 4.60 -27.46
C TYR A 440 12.58 3.77 -26.86
N ALA A 441 12.43 2.55 -27.38
CA ALA A 441 11.62 1.50 -26.80
C ALA A 441 12.51 0.33 -26.38
N LEU A 442 12.44 -0.07 -25.12
CA LEU A 442 13.00 -1.31 -24.58
C LEU A 442 11.89 -2.35 -24.52
N ILE A 443 12.12 -3.52 -25.12
CA ILE A 443 11.12 -4.60 -25.24
C ILE A 443 11.68 -5.87 -24.61
N HIS A 444 10.99 -6.40 -23.59
CA HIS A 444 11.40 -7.61 -22.89
C HIS A 444 11.12 -8.86 -23.73
N THR A 445 12.18 -9.64 -23.96
CA THR A 445 12.08 -10.88 -24.75
C THR A 445 12.01 -12.10 -23.83
N ASN A 446 13.03 -12.33 -23.01
CA ASN A 446 13.12 -13.47 -22.11
C ASN A 446 14.16 -13.26 -21.01
N LYS A 447 13.93 -13.78 -19.80
CA LYS A 447 14.82 -13.65 -18.63
C LYS A 447 15.26 -12.18 -18.42
N ASN A 448 16.55 -11.89 -18.54
CA ASN A 448 17.13 -10.55 -18.49
C ASN A 448 17.42 -9.95 -19.87
N GLN A 449 17.00 -10.59 -20.97
CA GLN A 449 17.23 -10.10 -22.33
C GLN A 449 16.08 -9.21 -22.83
N TRP A 450 16.47 -8.05 -23.30
CA TRP A 450 15.64 -7.02 -23.90
C TRP A 450 16.17 -6.64 -25.29
N LEU A 451 15.35 -5.97 -26.07
CA LEU A 451 15.75 -5.27 -27.28
C LEU A 451 15.53 -3.79 -27.09
N ILE A 452 16.50 -2.97 -27.49
CA ILE A 452 16.33 -1.52 -27.61
C ILE A 452 16.11 -1.14 -29.08
N HIS A 453 15.10 -0.33 -29.33
CA HIS A 453 14.70 0.15 -30.65
C HIS A 453 14.61 1.67 -30.65
N ARG A 454 15.24 2.32 -31.63
CA ARG A 454 15.08 3.77 -31.83
C ARG A 454 13.78 4.05 -32.57
N MET A 455 12.92 4.86 -31.97
CA MET A 455 11.66 5.31 -32.56
C MET A 455 11.82 6.67 -33.25
N LYS A 456 10.88 6.98 -34.15
CA LYS A 456 10.70 8.35 -34.65
C LYS A 456 10.04 9.21 -33.57
N ILE A 457 10.49 10.45 -33.44
CA ILE A 457 9.79 11.47 -32.66
C ILE A 457 8.71 12.04 -33.59
N THR A 458 7.45 11.82 -33.25
CA THR A 458 6.28 12.36 -33.96
C THR A 458 6.01 13.79 -33.59
#